data_AF-A0A218UCU9-F1
#
_entry.id   AF-A0A218UCU9-F1
#
_cell.length_a   1.000
_cell.length_b   1.000
_cell.length_c   1.000
_cell.angle_alpha   90.00
_cell.angle_beta   90.00
_cell.angle_gamma   90.00
#
_symmetry.space_group_name_H-M   'P 1'
#
loop_
_entity.id
_entity.type
_entity.pdbx_description
1 polymer ?
#
loop_
_entity_poly.entity_id
_entity_poly.type
_entity_poly.pdbx_seq_one_letter_code
_entity_poly.pdbx_strand_id
1 'polypeptide(L)'
;MSRSVTFSSRSAAGPALSQLRVSSVSSGRSSGLGRAGGFGSASLYSLGSAGKRASLAGGGSFSARSGYGFGGSLSPGGIQEVTVNQSLLTPLNLEIDPSIQRVRKEEKEQIKTLNNKFASFIDKVRFLEQQNKMLETKWSLLQEQKTTRSNIAPMFETYISNLRRQLDGLLADKGRLEGELKNMQDLVEDFKTKYEDEINKRTAAENEFVVLKKDVDAAYMNKVELEAKVDALTDEINFLRAFHEAELNELQAQISDTSVVLSMDNSRNLDLDSIIAEVKAQYEEIANRSRAEAESWYQSKYEALQVTAGKHGDDLRNTKNEITEINRVIQRIQGEIENAKAQRAKLEAAVAEAEERGELALKDARAKLEELEAALQKAKADMARQLREYQELMNVKLALDIEIATYRKLLEGEESRLAGDGVGN
;
A
#
# COMPACT_ATOMS: atom_id res chain seq x y z
N MET A 1 -53.23 -32.51 55.01
CA MET A 1 -51.81 -32.08 55.02
C MET A 1 -51.45 -31.63 53.62
N SER A 2 -51.66 -30.34 53.33
CA SER A 2 -51.45 -29.75 52.02
C SER A 2 -50.01 -29.24 51.93
N ARG A 3 -49.21 -29.78 51.00
CA ARG A 3 -47.89 -29.23 50.66
C ARG A 3 -48.03 -28.39 49.39
N SER A 4 -48.09 -27.08 49.55
CA SER A 4 -47.83 -26.13 48.48
C SER A 4 -46.34 -26.17 48.12
N VAL A 5 -46.03 -26.38 46.85
CA VAL A 5 -44.66 -26.23 46.32
C VAL A 5 -44.69 -24.99 45.44
N THR A 6 -44.10 -23.90 45.95
CA THR A 6 -43.98 -22.62 45.28
C THR A 6 -42.79 -22.65 44.32
N PHE A 7 -43.03 -22.49 43.03
CA PHE A 7 -41.97 -22.33 42.03
C PHE A 7 -41.52 -20.85 42.00
N SER A 8 -40.25 -20.59 42.27
CA SER A 8 -39.66 -19.25 42.28
C SER A 8 -38.95 -18.98 40.96
N SER A 9 -39.52 -18.12 40.13
CA SER A 9 -38.93 -17.60 38.90
C SER A 9 -37.85 -16.58 39.24
N ARG A 10 -36.57 -16.99 39.20
CA ARG A 10 -35.44 -16.05 39.22
C ARG A 10 -35.01 -15.72 37.80
N SER A 11 -35.46 -14.56 37.33
CA SER A 11 -34.95 -13.87 36.15
C SER A 11 -33.49 -13.51 36.34
N ALA A 12 -32.60 -14.06 35.49
CA ALA A 12 -31.23 -13.61 35.38
C ALA A 12 -31.18 -12.40 34.44
N ALA A 13 -31.04 -11.21 35.01
CA ALA A 13 -30.73 -9.99 34.27
C ALA A 13 -29.23 -9.97 33.95
N GLY A 14 -28.89 -9.98 32.66
CA GLY A 14 -27.52 -9.75 32.19
C GLY A 14 -27.08 -8.30 32.40
N PRO A 15 -25.77 -8.03 32.55
CA PRO A 15 -25.28 -6.69 32.81
C PRO A 15 -25.45 -5.79 31.57
N ALA A 16 -25.93 -4.58 31.83
CA ALA A 16 -26.09 -3.52 30.85
C ALA A 16 -24.73 -3.08 30.28
N LEU A 17 -24.61 -3.14 28.95
CA LEU A 17 -23.50 -2.58 28.20
C LEU A 17 -23.50 -1.05 28.37
N SER A 18 -22.40 -0.53 28.89
CA SER A 18 -22.09 0.88 28.97
C SER A 18 -21.89 1.46 27.56
N GLN A 19 -22.61 2.55 27.28
CA GLN A 19 -22.48 3.34 26.07
C GLN A 19 -21.11 4.05 26.05
N LEU A 20 -20.19 3.55 25.22
CA LEU A 20 -19.01 4.29 24.79
C LEU A 20 -19.32 5.04 23.49
N ARG A 21 -19.45 6.36 23.61
CA ARG A 21 -19.42 7.29 22.48
C ARG A 21 -18.01 7.26 21.88
N VAL A 22 -17.91 6.83 20.62
CA VAL A 22 -16.72 7.04 19.80
C VAL A 22 -17.04 8.12 18.77
N SER A 23 -16.27 9.20 18.83
CA SER A 23 -16.31 10.36 17.94
C SER A 23 -15.81 9.99 16.56
N SER A 24 -16.66 10.17 15.55
CA SER A 24 -16.31 10.09 14.14
C SER A 24 -15.52 11.34 13.72
N VAL A 25 -14.24 11.18 13.42
CA VAL A 25 -13.44 12.21 12.74
C VAL A 25 -13.37 11.81 11.27
N SER A 26 -14.05 12.58 10.42
CA SER A 26 -14.06 12.44 8.97
C SER A 26 -12.81 13.09 8.37
N SER A 27 -11.91 12.28 7.80
CA SER A 27 -10.86 12.76 6.90
C SER A 27 -11.13 12.23 5.50
N GLY A 28 -11.85 13.06 4.73
CA GLY A 28 -12.09 12.84 3.31
C GLY A 28 -10.79 12.94 2.53
N ARG A 29 -10.41 11.85 1.85
CA ARG A 29 -9.40 11.85 0.79
C ARG A 29 -10.10 12.10 -0.55
N SER A 30 -10.11 13.34 -0.99
CA SER A 30 -10.37 13.69 -2.39
C SER A 30 -9.05 13.63 -3.16
N SER A 31 -9.01 12.76 -4.17
CA SER A 31 -8.02 12.79 -5.23
C SER A 31 -8.61 13.59 -6.38
N GLY A 32 -7.92 14.66 -6.80
CA GLY A 32 -8.38 15.57 -7.83
C GLY A 32 -7.20 16.35 -8.43
N LEU A 33 -7.09 16.25 -9.75
CA LEU A 33 -6.04 16.70 -10.65
C LEU A 33 -5.64 18.18 -10.55
N GLY A 34 -4.37 18.46 -10.89
CA GLY A 34 -4.02 19.56 -11.81
C GLY A 34 -2.95 20.54 -11.32
N ARG A 35 -1.73 20.48 -11.89
CA ARG A 35 -1.17 21.51 -12.78
C ARG A 35 0.29 21.25 -13.12
N ALA A 36 0.59 21.59 -14.38
CA ALA A 36 1.89 21.66 -15.02
C ALA A 36 2.86 22.66 -14.35
N GLY A 37 4.16 22.39 -14.45
CA GLY A 37 5.23 23.33 -14.15
C GLY A 37 6.53 22.85 -14.78
N GLY A 38 7.02 23.57 -15.79
CA GLY A 38 8.12 23.18 -16.67
C GLY A 38 9.49 23.05 -16.00
N PHE A 39 10.31 22.18 -16.57
CA PHE A 39 11.72 22.05 -16.27
C PHE A 39 12.50 23.11 -17.05
N GLY A 40 13.01 24.12 -16.34
CA GLY A 40 13.98 25.08 -16.85
C GLY A 40 15.41 24.60 -16.57
N SER A 41 16.18 24.47 -17.63
CA SER A 41 17.62 24.24 -17.66
C SER A 41 18.40 25.44 -17.13
N ALA A 42 19.45 25.20 -16.35
CA ALA A 42 20.55 26.16 -16.19
C ALA A 42 21.88 25.42 -16.07
N SER A 43 22.68 25.52 -17.13
CA SER A 43 24.12 25.25 -17.15
C SER A 43 24.83 26.10 -16.11
N LEU A 44 25.81 25.53 -15.40
CA LEU A 44 27.02 26.26 -15.03
C LEU A 44 28.25 25.35 -15.10
N TYR A 45 29.28 25.94 -15.67
CA TYR A 45 30.54 25.38 -16.07
C TYR A 45 31.43 25.03 -14.87
N SER A 46 32.07 23.88 -14.98
CA SER A 46 33.13 23.40 -14.10
C SER A 46 34.44 24.10 -14.41
N LEU A 47 35.14 24.61 -13.39
CA LEU A 47 36.59 24.79 -13.44
C LEU A 47 37.23 24.43 -12.09
N GLY A 48 38.05 23.38 -12.14
CA GLY A 48 39.32 23.33 -11.41
C GLY A 48 39.32 22.68 -10.01
N SER A 49 39.92 21.50 -9.90
CA SER A 49 41.37 21.41 -9.61
C SER A 49 41.80 19.98 -9.24
N ALA A 50 42.91 19.51 -9.82
CA ALA A 50 43.83 18.55 -9.24
C ALA A 50 45.25 19.04 -9.65
N GLY A 51 46.25 19.21 -8.80
CA GLY A 51 46.49 18.70 -7.47
C GLY A 51 47.67 17.72 -7.51
N LYS A 52 48.61 17.87 -6.55
CA LYS A 52 49.76 17.01 -6.13
C LYS A 52 51.13 17.68 -6.39
N ARG A 53 52.10 17.73 -5.47
CA ARG A 53 52.46 17.02 -4.21
C ARG A 53 53.23 18.02 -3.29
N ALA A 54 53.08 18.02 -1.97
CA ALA A 54 53.61 17.11 -0.95
C ALA A 54 55.13 17.26 -0.67
N SER A 55 55.37 17.66 0.59
CA SER A 55 56.57 17.79 1.42
C SER A 55 57.54 16.60 1.46
N LEU A 56 58.81 16.84 1.83
CA LEU A 56 59.47 16.28 3.04
C LEU A 56 60.89 16.83 3.23
N ALA A 57 61.29 16.85 4.50
CA ALA A 57 62.52 17.28 5.15
C ALA A 57 63.86 16.70 4.64
N GLY A 58 64.94 17.34 5.10
CA GLY A 58 66.10 16.60 5.66
C GLY A 58 67.49 17.11 5.28
N GLY A 59 68.23 17.61 6.28
CA GLY A 59 69.71 17.57 6.43
C GLY A 59 70.56 18.33 5.41
N GLY A 60 71.65 19.02 5.74
CA GLY A 60 72.50 19.03 6.93
C GLY A 60 73.96 19.12 6.46
N SER A 61 74.63 20.26 6.71
CA SER A 61 76.09 20.53 6.65
C SER A 61 76.79 20.20 5.30
N PHE A 62 77.96 20.71 4.90
CA PHE A 62 79.25 20.84 5.57
C PHE A 62 80.19 21.79 4.78
N SER A 63 80.94 22.61 5.52
CA SER A 63 82.40 22.85 5.42
C SER A 63 83.08 23.56 4.23
N ALA A 64 84.03 24.43 4.64
CA ALA A 64 85.35 24.73 4.07
C ALA A 64 85.43 25.75 2.91
N ARG A 65 86.48 26.56 2.74
CA ARG A 65 87.67 26.98 3.52
C ARG A 65 88.44 27.96 2.60
N SER A 66 89.13 28.92 3.21
CA SER A 66 90.29 29.73 2.79
C SER A 66 90.95 29.61 1.41
N GLY A 67 91.56 30.73 0.99
CA GLY A 67 92.84 30.80 0.25
C GLY A 67 92.93 32.08 -0.59
N TYR A 68 93.65 33.16 -0.25
CA TYR A 68 95.11 33.42 -0.21
C TYR A 68 95.87 33.25 -1.55
N GLY A 69 96.69 34.27 -1.87
CA GLY A 69 97.73 34.32 -2.92
C GLY A 69 97.54 35.54 -3.83
N PHE A 70 98.23 36.68 -3.73
CA PHE A 70 99.64 37.05 -3.54
C PHE A 70 100.55 36.87 -4.78
N GLY A 71 101.15 38.00 -5.17
CA GLY A 71 102.40 38.13 -5.96
C GLY A 71 102.21 38.01 -7.48
N GLY A 72 102.69 38.91 -8.33
CA GLY A 72 103.58 40.08 -8.25
C GLY A 72 103.78 40.53 -9.71
N SER A 73 104.54 41.54 -10.12
CA SER A 73 105.41 42.53 -9.50
C SER A 73 105.86 43.47 -10.66
N LEU A 74 106.47 44.60 -10.30
CA LEU A 74 107.39 45.47 -11.08
C LEU A 74 106.82 46.82 -11.59
N SER A 75 106.71 47.80 -10.67
CA SER A 75 107.65 48.95 -10.47
C SER A 75 108.50 49.47 -11.65
N PRO A 76 109.16 50.65 -11.56
CA PRO A 76 108.97 51.81 -10.64
C PRO A 76 109.26 53.22 -11.25
N GLY A 77 109.04 54.27 -10.45
CA GLY A 77 109.76 55.56 -10.51
C GLY A 77 108.94 56.68 -11.14
N GLY A 78 108.66 57.82 -10.51
CA GLY A 78 109.44 58.60 -9.55
C GLY A 78 109.95 59.88 -10.23
N ILE A 79 109.98 61.00 -9.49
CA ILE A 79 110.75 62.26 -9.70
C ILE A 79 109.92 63.54 -10.04
N GLN A 80 109.85 64.39 -9.00
CA GLN A 80 110.19 65.83 -8.93
C GLN A 80 109.38 66.93 -9.66
N GLU A 81 108.96 67.86 -8.81
CA GLU A 81 108.65 69.27 -9.04
C GLU A 81 109.77 70.02 -9.80
N VAL A 82 109.43 70.71 -10.89
CA VAL A 82 110.28 71.73 -11.55
C VAL A 82 109.42 72.86 -12.13
N THR A 83 109.53 74.02 -11.47
CA THR A 83 109.64 75.38 -12.00
C THR A 83 108.97 75.73 -13.33
N VAL A 84 107.90 76.53 -13.27
CA VAL A 84 107.27 77.20 -14.43
C VAL A 84 108.17 78.33 -14.93
N ASN A 85 108.67 78.21 -16.16
CA ASN A 85 109.43 79.24 -16.86
C ASN A 85 108.46 80.31 -17.40
N GLN A 86 108.45 81.51 -16.81
CA GLN A 86 107.56 82.63 -17.17
C GLN A 86 107.95 83.34 -18.49
N SER A 87 108.52 82.63 -19.47
CA SER A 87 108.99 83.22 -20.74
C SER A 87 108.52 82.49 -22.00
N LEU A 88 107.49 81.63 -21.91
CA LEU A 88 106.86 80.99 -23.08
C LEU A 88 105.36 81.35 -23.22
N LEU A 89 104.92 82.45 -22.61
CA LEU A 89 103.60 83.06 -22.83
C LEU A 89 103.58 83.84 -24.15
N THR A 90 103.73 83.13 -25.27
CA THR A 90 103.34 83.64 -26.60
C THR A 90 102.24 82.71 -27.14
N PRO A 91 100.98 83.17 -27.26
CA PRO A 91 99.94 82.38 -27.87
C PRO A 91 100.29 82.18 -29.35
N LEU A 92 100.63 80.94 -29.74
CA LEU A 92 100.60 80.54 -31.13
C LEU A 92 99.14 80.50 -31.56
N ASN A 93 98.75 81.55 -32.28
CA ASN A 93 97.45 81.68 -32.92
C ASN A 93 97.37 80.67 -34.08
N LEU A 94 96.94 79.44 -33.77
CA LEU A 94 96.45 78.50 -34.76
C LEU A 94 94.98 78.86 -34.97
N GLU A 95 94.69 79.54 -36.06
CA GLU A 95 93.33 79.71 -36.57
C GLU A 95 92.74 78.31 -36.82
N ILE A 96 92.07 77.76 -35.80
CA ILE A 96 91.27 76.54 -35.94
C ILE A 96 90.06 76.94 -36.76
N ASP A 97 89.95 76.34 -37.93
CA ASP A 97 88.87 76.51 -38.89
C ASP A 97 87.49 76.57 -38.18
N PRO A 98 86.72 77.67 -38.30
CA PRO A 98 85.42 77.84 -37.65
C PRO A 98 84.36 76.80 -38.07
N SER A 99 84.62 75.99 -39.09
CA SER A 99 83.79 74.85 -39.46
C SER A 99 83.92 73.65 -38.50
N ILE A 100 85.12 73.34 -37.98
CA ILE A 100 85.39 72.17 -37.11
C ILE A 100 84.81 72.36 -35.70
N GLN A 101 84.79 73.59 -35.17
CA GLN A 101 84.18 73.89 -33.88
C GLN A 101 82.65 73.80 -33.91
N ARG A 102 82.01 74.11 -35.06
CA ARG A 102 80.57 73.93 -35.24
C ARG A 102 80.19 72.44 -35.24
N VAL A 103 80.91 71.61 -36.00
CA VAL A 103 80.67 70.16 -36.05
C VAL A 103 80.87 69.50 -34.68
N ARG A 104 81.95 69.80 -33.94
CA ARG A 104 82.10 69.26 -32.57
C ARG A 104 81.02 69.71 -31.60
N LYS A 105 80.46 70.91 -31.77
CA LYS A 105 79.37 71.41 -30.93
C LYS A 105 78.06 70.70 -31.26
N GLU A 106 77.78 70.47 -32.54
CA GLU A 106 76.65 69.67 -33.02
C GLU A 106 76.78 68.20 -32.60
N GLU A 107 77.94 67.56 -32.75
CA GLU A 107 78.19 66.19 -32.24
C GLU A 107 78.02 66.11 -30.72
N LYS A 108 78.51 67.11 -29.97
CA LYS A 108 78.32 67.16 -28.51
C LYS A 108 76.85 67.35 -28.13
N GLU A 109 76.08 68.11 -28.90
CA GLU A 109 74.63 68.23 -28.70
C GLU A 109 73.90 66.95 -29.08
N GLN A 110 74.25 66.30 -30.18
CA GLN A 110 73.69 65.00 -30.58
C GLN A 110 73.99 63.92 -29.53
N ILE A 111 75.23 63.85 -29.02
CA ILE A 111 75.61 62.95 -27.92
C ILE A 111 74.80 63.27 -26.67
N LYS A 112 74.57 64.54 -26.33
CA LYS A 112 73.70 64.91 -25.20
C LYS A 112 72.25 64.50 -25.42
N THR A 113 71.69 64.72 -26.61
CA THR A 113 70.32 64.29 -26.94
C THR A 113 70.19 62.78 -26.89
N LEU A 114 71.20 62.06 -27.39
CA LEU A 114 71.25 60.61 -27.35
C LEU A 114 71.40 60.10 -25.91
N ASN A 115 72.25 60.74 -25.10
CA ASN A 115 72.43 60.41 -23.69
C ASN A 115 71.16 60.69 -22.87
N ASN A 116 70.45 61.80 -23.14
CA ASN A 116 69.14 62.07 -22.53
C ASN A 116 68.09 61.02 -22.94
N LYS A 117 68.14 60.53 -24.19
CA LYS A 117 67.30 59.40 -24.63
C LYS A 117 67.70 58.10 -23.94
N PHE A 118 68.99 57.82 -23.76
CA PHE A 118 69.44 56.65 -23.00
C PHE A 118 69.05 56.73 -21.53
N ALA A 119 69.14 57.91 -20.90
CA ALA A 119 68.67 58.13 -19.54
C ALA A 119 67.16 57.86 -19.43
N SER A 120 66.35 58.35 -20.36
CA SER A 120 64.90 58.08 -20.35
C SER A 120 64.56 56.61 -20.62
N PHE A 121 65.34 55.91 -21.47
CA PHE A 121 65.21 54.46 -21.65
C PHE A 121 65.62 53.69 -20.38
N ILE A 122 66.70 54.08 -19.71
CA ILE A 122 67.13 53.47 -18.44
C ILE A 122 66.06 53.67 -17.36
N ASP A 123 65.47 54.86 -17.26
CA ASP A 123 64.38 55.13 -16.32
C ASP A 123 63.14 54.30 -16.66
N LYS A 124 62.83 54.11 -17.95
CA LYS A 124 61.71 53.26 -18.38
C LYS A 124 61.94 51.79 -18.07
N VAL A 125 63.16 51.29 -18.27
CA VAL A 125 63.53 49.90 -17.92
C VAL A 125 63.43 49.71 -16.41
N ARG A 126 63.97 50.63 -15.60
CA ARG A 126 63.85 50.56 -14.14
C ARG A 126 62.39 50.58 -13.67
N PHE A 127 61.56 51.41 -14.27
CA PHE A 127 60.13 51.46 -13.97
C PHE A 127 59.43 50.13 -14.30
N LEU A 128 59.74 49.54 -15.45
CA LEU A 128 59.20 48.23 -15.85
C LEU A 128 59.71 47.09 -14.97
N GLU A 129 60.99 47.08 -14.60
CA GLU A 129 61.56 46.13 -13.65
C GLU A 129 60.87 46.23 -12.29
N GLN A 130 60.63 47.45 -11.81
CA GLN A 130 59.94 47.67 -10.54
C GLN A 130 58.47 47.21 -10.61
N GLN A 131 57.79 47.43 -11.75
CA GLN A 131 56.44 46.90 -11.98
C GLN A 131 56.43 45.37 -12.04
N ASN A 132 57.38 44.75 -12.73
CA ASN A 132 57.49 43.29 -12.78
C ASN A 132 57.75 42.70 -11.40
N LYS A 133 58.61 43.31 -10.59
CA LYS A 133 58.86 42.88 -9.21
C LYS A 133 57.62 43.03 -8.32
N MET A 134 56.82 44.07 -8.53
CA MET A 134 55.51 44.21 -7.87
C MET A 134 54.52 43.12 -8.33
N LEU A 135 54.51 42.77 -9.62
CA LEU A 135 53.65 41.70 -10.13
C LEU A 135 54.09 40.32 -9.63
N GLU A 136 55.40 40.05 -9.58
CA GLU A 136 55.96 38.82 -9.00
C GLU A 136 55.59 38.66 -7.52
N THR A 137 55.72 39.73 -6.74
CA THR A 137 55.32 39.69 -5.31
C THR A 137 53.82 39.50 -5.14
N LYS A 138 52.98 40.18 -5.95
CA LYS A 138 51.52 39.95 -5.95
C LYS A 138 51.17 38.53 -6.37
N TRP A 139 51.85 37.99 -7.38
CA TRP A 139 51.66 36.62 -7.84
C TRP A 139 52.04 35.60 -6.76
N SER A 140 53.18 35.79 -6.11
CA SER A 140 53.62 34.95 -4.99
C SER A 140 52.61 34.99 -3.84
N LEU A 141 52.12 36.18 -3.48
CA LEU A 141 51.13 36.35 -2.42
C LEU A 141 49.80 35.66 -2.76
N LEU A 142 49.32 35.81 -4.01
CA LEU A 142 48.10 35.14 -4.49
C LEU A 142 48.26 33.61 -4.52
N GLN A 143 49.46 33.12 -4.82
CA GLN A 143 49.74 31.69 -4.85
C GLN A 143 49.90 31.08 -3.45
N GLU A 144 50.45 31.83 -2.50
CA GLU A 144 50.45 31.49 -1.07
C GLU A 144 49.06 31.60 -0.46
N GLN A 145 48.22 32.51 -0.96
CA GLN A 145 46.78 32.58 -0.71
C GLN A 145 46.03 31.46 -1.48
N LYS A 146 46.57 30.24 -1.48
CA LYS A 146 45.79 29.05 -1.81
C LYS A 146 44.63 28.97 -0.84
N THR A 147 43.44 29.23 -1.37
CA THR A 147 42.16 29.09 -0.69
C THR A 147 42.15 27.80 0.14
N THR A 148 42.06 27.97 1.47
CA THR A 148 41.67 26.90 2.38
C THR A 148 40.23 26.54 2.04
N ARG A 149 40.02 25.67 1.04
CA ARG A 149 38.72 25.07 0.78
C ARG A 149 38.33 24.31 2.05
N SER A 150 37.32 24.78 2.75
CA SER A 150 36.78 24.11 3.93
C SER A 150 36.35 22.69 3.56
N ASN A 151 37.01 21.68 4.14
CA ASN A 151 36.76 20.27 3.86
C ASN A 151 35.52 19.78 4.62
N ILE A 152 34.35 20.32 4.26
CA ILE A 152 33.07 20.06 4.94
C ILE A 152 32.31 18.88 4.31
N ALA A 153 32.70 18.46 3.10
CA ALA A 153 32.07 17.37 2.37
C ALA A 153 32.03 16.04 3.15
N PRO A 154 33.07 15.63 3.89
CA PRO A 154 33.01 14.40 4.71
C PRO A 154 31.98 14.46 5.85
N MET A 155 31.71 15.66 6.42
CA MET A 155 30.65 15.82 7.41
C MET A 155 29.27 15.66 6.80
N PHE A 156 29.04 16.17 5.58
CA PHE A 156 27.78 15.93 4.88
C PHE A 156 27.63 14.48 4.45
N GLU A 157 28.70 13.83 3.98
CA GLU A 157 28.68 12.41 3.59
C GLU A 157 28.31 11.51 4.77
N THR A 158 28.92 11.75 5.94
CA THR A 158 28.60 11.01 7.17
C THR A 158 27.17 11.27 7.66
N TYR A 159 26.69 12.51 7.55
CA TYR A 159 25.30 12.85 7.87
C TYR A 159 24.31 12.15 6.93
N ILE A 160 24.56 12.17 5.62
CA ILE A 160 23.76 11.50 4.60
C ILE A 160 23.77 9.98 4.84
N SER A 161 24.93 9.39 5.15
CA SER A 161 25.03 7.97 5.47
C SER A 161 24.24 7.58 6.72
N ASN A 162 24.22 8.43 7.74
CA ASN A 162 23.41 8.20 8.94
C ASN A 162 21.92 8.27 8.63
N LEU A 163 21.48 9.28 7.86
CA LEU A 163 20.09 9.39 7.41
C LEU A 163 19.64 8.17 6.59
N ARG A 164 20.49 7.66 5.68
CA ARG A 164 20.21 6.44 4.94
C ARG A 164 20.04 5.24 5.86
N ARG A 165 20.93 5.06 6.84
CA ARG A 165 20.83 3.96 7.81
C ARG A 165 19.54 4.05 8.65
N GLN A 166 19.13 5.25 9.01
CA GLN A 166 17.85 5.47 9.72
C GLN A 166 16.65 5.12 8.84
N LEU A 167 16.68 5.51 7.56
CA LEU A 167 15.64 5.16 6.60
C LEU A 167 15.54 3.63 6.43
N ASP A 168 16.67 2.95 6.27
CA ASP A 168 16.71 1.49 6.14
C ASP A 168 16.16 0.79 7.40
N GLY A 169 16.51 1.30 8.59
CA GLY A 169 15.96 0.81 9.86
C GLY A 169 14.44 0.99 9.95
N LEU A 170 13.94 2.18 9.59
CA LEU A 170 12.50 2.46 9.57
C LEU A 170 11.76 1.61 8.52
N LEU A 171 12.37 1.32 7.37
CA LEU A 171 11.79 0.43 6.36
C LEU A 171 11.72 -1.02 6.85
N ALA A 172 12.75 -1.50 7.55
CA ALA A 172 12.72 -2.83 8.16
C ALA A 172 11.66 -2.93 9.26
N ASP A 173 11.54 -1.93 10.13
CA ASP A 173 10.51 -1.86 11.16
C ASP A 173 9.11 -1.77 10.55
N LYS A 174 8.94 -0.99 9.48
CA LYS A 174 7.68 -0.94 8.73
C LYS A 174 7.32 -2.33 8.19
N GLY A 175 8.25 -3.04 7.56
CA GLY A 175 8.00 -4.39 7.06
C GLY A 175 7.65 -5.38 8.18
N ARG A 176 8.32 -5.30 9.34
CA ARG A 176 8.00 -6.11 10.52
C ARG A 176 6.59 -5.82 11.03
N LEU A 177 6.23 -4.54 11.17
CA LEU A 177 4.90 -4.13 11.64
C LEU A 177 3.80 -4.48 10.65
N GLU A 178 4.06 -4.40 9.35
CA GLU A 178 3.13 -4.87 8.30
C GLU A 178 2.91 -6.38 8.39
N GLY A 179 3.97 -7.16 8.69
CA GLY A 179 3.87 -8.59 8.95
C GLY A 179 3.06 -8.92 10.21
N GLU A 180 3.30 -8.22 11.31
CA GLU A 180 2.53 -8.37 12.56
C GLU A 180 1.05 -7.98 12.37
N LEU A 181 0.78 -6.90 11.63
CA LEU A 181 -0.57 -6.48 11.28
C LEU A 181 -1.29 -7.56 10.47
N LYS A 182 -0.64 -8.12 9.46
CA LYS A 182 -1.20 -9.20 8.64
C LYS A 182 -1.47 -10.45 9.49
N ASN A 183 -0.53 -10.87 10.32
CA ASN A 183 -0.72 -12.02 11.21
C ASN A 183 -1.89 -11.81 12.18
N MET A 184 -2.04 -10.59 12.74
CA MET A 184 -3.16 -10.28 13.61
C MET A 184 -4.48 -10.25 12.84
N GLN A 185 -4.49 -9.74 11.61
CA GLN A 185 -5.66 -9.75 10.74
C GLN A 185 -6.10 -11.17 10.38
N ASP A 186 -5.15 -12.04 10.01
CA ASP A 186 -5.40 -13.46 9.73
C ASP A 186 -5.97 -14.16 10.98
N LEU A 187 -5.42 -13.90 12.17
CA LEU A 187 -5.93 -14.44 13.42
C LEU A 187 -7.36 -13.95 13.75
N VAL A 188 -7.66 -12.69 13.46
CA VAL A 188 -9.01 -12.12 13.64
C VAL A 188 -10.00 -12.76 12.67
N GLU A 189 -9.62 -12.98 11.41
CA GLU A 189 -10.46 -13.70 10.45
C GLU A 189 -10.69 -15.15 10.89
N ASP A 190 -9.64 -15.86 11.32
CA ASP A 190 -9.75 -17.22 11.85
C ASP A 190 -10.73 -17.31 13.03
N PHE A 191 -10.65 -16.37 13.97
CA PHE A 191 -11.60 -16.31 15.08
C PHE A 191 -13.00 -15.99 14.62
N LYS A 192 -13.17 -15.05 13.68
CA LYS A 192 -14.47 -14.71 13.12
C LYS A 192 -15.12 -15.93 12.46
N THR A 193 -14.37 -16.68 11.63
CA THR A 193 -14.88 -17.91 11.00
C THR A 193 -15.25 -18.95 12.06
N LYS A 194 -14.43 -19.14 13.10
CA LYS A 194 -14.76 -20.05 14.21
C LYS A 194 -16.03 -19.62 14.96
N TYR A 195 -16.23 -18.32 15.17
CA TYR A 195 -17.46 -17.81 15.79
C TYR A 195 -18.69 -18.02 14.91
N GLU A 196 -18.58 -17.78 13.60
CA GLU A 196 -19.65 -18.05 12.63
C GLU A 196 -20.00 -19.54 12.59
N ASP A 197 -19.00 -20.43 12.59
CA ASP A 197 -19.19 -21.88 12.66
C ASP A 197 -19.86 -22.32 13.96
N GLU A 198 -19.47 -21.75 15.11
CA GLU A 198 -20.06 -22.08 16.41
C GLU A 198 -21.50 -21.57 16.52
N ILE A 199 -21.81 -20.40 15.95
CA ILE A 199 -23.18 -19.90 15.81
C ILE A 199 -24.01 -20.86 14.96
N ASN A 200 -23.48 -21.27 13.80
CA ASN A 200 -24.17 -22.22 12.92
C ASN A 200 -24.43 -23.57 13.59
N LYS A 201 -23.44 -24.10 14.32
CA LYS A 201 -23.60 -25.34 15.11
C LYS A 201 -24.63 -25.19 16.22
N ARG A 202 -24.60 -24.07 16.95
CA ARG A 202 -25.61 -23.76 17.98
C ARG A 202 -27.00 -23.69 17.37
N THR A 203 -27.18 -22.98 16.26
CA THR A 203 -28.47 -22.87 15.58
C THR A 203 -28.95 -24.22 15.06
N ALA A 204 -28.05 -25.07 14.53
CA ALA A 204 -28.40 -26.42 14.12
C ALA A 204 -28.87 -27.28 15.31
N ALA A 205 -28.14 -27.24 16.43
CA ALA A 205 -28.52 -27.96 17.66
C ALA A 205 -29.83 -27.41 18.28
N GLU A 206 -30.05 -26.10 18.22
CA GLU A 206 -31.28 -25.47 18.68
C GLU A 206 -32.48 -25.86 17.80
N ASN A 207 -32.30 -25.91 16.48
CA ASN A 207 -33.31 -26.42 15.56
C ASN A 207 -33.63 -27.89 15.84
N GLU A 208 -32.62 -28.75 16.01
CA GLU A 208 -32.80 -30.15 16.36
C GLU A 208 -33.55 -30.30 17.68
N PHE A 209 -33.19 -29.51 18.71
CA PHE A 209 -33.89 -29.49 19.98
C PHE A 209 -35.36 -29.09 19.84
N VAL A 210 -35.68 -28.10 19.00
CA VAL A 210 -37.07 -27.70 18.73
C VAL A 210 -37.86 -28.82 18.04
N VAL A 211 -37.25 -29.55 17.10
CA VAL A 211 -37.90 -30.71 16.48
C VAL A 211 -38.12 -31.81 17.52
N LEU A 212 -37.09 -32.14 18.30
CA LEU A 212 -37.18 -33.17 19.33
C LEU A 212 -38.25 -32.83 20.37
N LYS A 213 -38.40 -31.56 20.74
CA LYS A 213 -39.47 -31.09 21.62
C LYS A 213 -40.85 -31.32 21.02
N LYS A 214 -41.04 -31.01 19.73
CA LYS A 214 -42.31 -31.28 19.03
C LYS A 214 -42.62 -32.78 19.00
N ASP A 215 -41.62 -33.62 18.77
CA ASP A 215 -41.78 -35.07 18.76
C ASP A 215 -42.13 -35.61 20.15
N VAL A 216 -41.53 -35.07 21.21
CA VAL A 216 -41.87 -35.40 22.60
C VAL A 216 -43.30 -34.96 22.93
N ASP A 217 -43.70 -33.75 22.55
CA ASP A 217 -45.06 -33.25 22.78
C ASP A 217 -46.09 -34.11 22.02
N ALA A 218 -45.80 -34.48 20.76
CA ALA A 218 -46.64 -35.38 19.97
C ALA A 218 -46.74 -36.78 20.58
N ALA A 219 -45.62 -37.35 21.05
CA ALA A 219 -45.60 -38.63 21.75
C ALA A 219 -46.38 -38.58 23.07
N TYR A 220 -46.31 -37.46 23.80
CA TYR A 220 -47.08 -37.25 25.02
C TYR A 220 -48.59 -37.15 24.74
N MET A 221 -49.00 -36.42 23.71
CA MET A 221 -50.40 -36.35 23.29
C MET A 221 -50.93 -37.75 22.91
N ASN A 222 -50.18 -38.51 22.11
CA ASN A 222 -50.53 -39.89 21.77
C ASN A 222 -50.63 -40.78 23.02
N LYS A 223 -49.70 -40.62 23.98
CA LYS A 223 -49.74 -41.35 25.25
C LYS A 223 -51.03 -41.04 26.02
N VAL A 224 -51.38 -39.75 26.19
CA VAL A 224 -52.59 -39.33 26.90
C VAL A 224 -53.86 -39.84 26.20
N GLU A 225 -53.91 -39.81 24.87
CA GLU A 225 -55.03 -40.39 24.11
C GLU A 225 -55.16 -41.91 24.30
N LEU A 226 -54.04 -42.63 24.35
CA LEU A 226 -54.03 -44.06 24.62
C LEU A 226 -54.43 -44.37 26.07
N GLU A 227 -53.97 -43.60 27.05
CA GLU A 227 -54.39 -43.72 28.46
C GLU A 227 -55.91 -43.50 28.58
N ALA A 228 -56.46 -42.47 27.95
CA ALA A 228 -57.91 -42.22 27.95
C ALA A 228 -58.71 -43.37 27.31
N LYS A 229 -58.19 -43.99 26.24
CA LYS A 229 -58.81 -45.19 25.63
C LYS A 229 -58.75 -46.40 26.57
N VAL A 230 -57.64 -46.58 27.28
CA VAL A 230 -57.51 -47.66 28.28
C VAL A 230 -58.49 -47.45 29.43
N ASP A 231 -58.62 -46.24 29.94
CA ASP A 231 -59.58 -45.91 31.00
C ASP A 231 -61.02 -46.13 30.53
N ALA A 232 -61.39 -45.64 29.35
CA ALA A 232 -62.71 -45.87 28.77
C ALA A 232 -63.05 -47.35 28.58
N LEU A 233 -62.10 -48.16 28.07
CA LEU A 233 -62.28 -49.62 27.95
C LEU A 233 -62.36 -50.30 29.33
N THR A 234 -61.64 -49.79 30.32
CA THR A 234 -61.69 -50.32 31.69
C THR A 234 -63.05 -50.03 32.33
N ASP A 235 -63.59 -48.83 32.13
CA ASP A 235 -64.93 -48.46 32.57
C ASP A 235 -66.01 -49.31 31.88
N GLU A 236 -65.87 -49.57 30.58
CA GLU A 236 -66.76 -50.47 29.83
C GLU A 236 -66.71 -51.91 30.37
N ILE A 237 -65.52 -52.44 30.65
CA ILE A 237 -65.35 -53.76 31.28
C ILE A 237 -66.01 -53.79 32.67
N ASN A 238 -65.82 -52.76 33.49
CA ASN A 238 -66.42 -52.68 34.82
C ASN A 238 -67.94 -52.57 34.76
N PHE A 239 -68.47 -51.79 33.81
CA PHE A 239 -69.90 -51.69 33.55
C PHE A 239 -70.48 -53.05 33.15
N LEU A 240 -69.87 -53.75 32.20
CA LEU A 240 -70.31 -55.08 31.77
C LEU A 240 -70.26 -56.11 32.91
N ARG A 241 -69.23 -56.05 33.77
CA ARG A 241 -69.15 -56.90 34.96
C ARG A 241 -70.28 -56.61 35.95
N ALA A 242 -70.51 -55.35 36.29
CA ALA A 242 -71.59 -54.96 37.20
C ALA A 242 -72.97 -55.29 36.63
N PHE A 243 -73.16 -55.12 35.31
CA PHE A 243 -74.38 -55.47 34.61
C PHE A 243 -74.65 -56.98 34.67
N HIS A 244 -73.65 -57.82 34.34
CA HIS A 244 -73.80 -59.27 34.46
C HIS A 244 -74.01 -59.74 35.90
N GLU A 245 -73.38 -59.10 36.88
CA GLU A 245 -73.60 -59.40 38.31
C GLU A 245 -75.03 -59.04 38.74
N ALA A 246 -75.56 -57.90 38.29
CA ALA A 246 -76.95 -57.52 38.53
C ALA A 246 -77.94 -58.47 37.86
N GLU A 247 -77.71 -58.86 36.60
CA GLU A 247 -78.53 -59.82 35.86
C GLU A 247 -78.52 -61.21 36.53
N LEU A 248 -77.36 -61.67 37.00
CA LEU A 248 -77.26 -62.91 37.78
C LEU A 248 -78.02 -62.81 39.10
N ASN A 249 -77.92 -61.69 39.81
CA ASN A 249 -78.67 -61.46 41.05
C ASN A 249 -80.18 -61.40 40.80
N GLU A 250 -80.62 -60.78 39.70
CA GLU A 250 -82.03 -60.74 39.31
C GLU A 250 -82.54 -62.13 38.95
N LEU A 251 -81.81 -62.89 38.12
CA LEU A 251 -82.17 -64.27 37.80
C LEU A 251 -82.21 -65.14 39.07
N GLN A 252 -81.29 -64.94 40.01
CA GLN A 252 -81.28 -65.65 41.28
C GLN A 252 -82.45 -65.23 42.19
N ALA A 253 -82.81 -63.94 42.19
CA ALA A 253 -83.98 -63.41 42.88
C ALA A 253 -85.28 -63.95 42.25
N GLN A 254 -85.39 -64.03 40.93
CA GLN A 254 -86.53 -64.65 40.25
C GLN A 254 -86.65 -66.15 40.56
N ILE A 255 -85.52 -66.86 40.66
CA ILE A 255 -85.51 -68.26 41.11
C ILE A 255 -85.97 -68.37 42.57
N SER A 256 -85.57 -67.44 43.46
CA SER A 256 -86.02 -67.45 44.86
C SER A 256 -87.46 -66.98 45.05
N ASP A 257 -87.93 -65.98 44.31
CA ASP A 257 -89.28 -65.43 44.39
C ASP A 257 -90.32 -66.39 43.79
N THR A 258 -89.94 -67.16 42.77
CA THR A 258 -90.79 -68.25 42.25
C THR A 258 -90.91 -69.42 43.25
N SER A 259 -90.06 -69.47 44.28
CA SER A 259 -90.14 -70.48 45.35
C SER A 259 -91.11 -70.13 46.49
N VAL A 260 -91.76 -68.96 46.46
CA VAL A 260 -92.75 -68.55 47.46
C VAL A 260 -94.09 -68.28 46.78
N VAL A 261 -94.89 -69.34 46.66
CA VAL A 261 -96.31 -69.24 46.28
C VAL A 261 -97.06 -68.54 47.42
N LEU A 262 -97.18 -67.21 47.32
CA LEU A 262 -98.04 -66.39 48.16
C LEU A 262 -99.43 -66.33 47.56
N SER A 263 -100.35 -67.09 48.16
CA SER A 263 -101.80 -66.90 47.98
C SER A 263 -102.21 -65.59 48.65
N MET A 264 -102.20 -64.48 47.89
CA MET A 264 -102.85 -63.25 48.33
C MET A 264 -104.32 -63.27 47.94
N ASP A 265 -105.17 -63.42 48.95
CA ASP A 265 -106.60 -63.12 48.85
C ASP A 265 -106.76 -61.59 48.90
N ASN A 266 -106.87 -60.96 47.73
CA ASN A 266 -106.94 -59.51 47.58
C ASN A 266 -108.37 -59.09 47.21
N SER A 267 -109.31 -59.31 48.13
CA SER A 267 -110.66 -58.75 48.03
C SER A 267 -110.66 -57.29 48.51
N ARG A 268 -110.05 -56.41 47.71
CA ARG A 268 -110.36 -54.99 47.70
C ARG A 268 -110.89 -54.66 46.32
N ASN A 269 -112.11 -54.15 46.29
CA ASN A 269 -112.76 -53.53 45.14
C ASN A 269 -111.90 -52.35 44.68
N LEU A 270 -110.93 -52.68 43.82
CA LEU A 270 -110.15 -51.79 42.99
C LEU A 270 -111.05 -51.33 41.85
N ASP A 271 -111.12 -50.03 41.64
CA ASP A 271 -111.71 -49.47 40.43
C ASP A 271 -110.76 -49.78 39.26
N LEU A 272 -110.98 -50.95 38.68
CA LEU A 272 -110.17 -51.49 37.58
C LEU A 272 -110.19 -50.55 36.37
N ASP A 273 -111.29 -49.83 36.15
CA ASP A 273 -111.42 -48.95 35.00
C ASP A 273 -110.53 -47.71 35.12
N SER A 274 -110.44 -47.11 36.31
CA SER A 274 -109.52 -45.99 36.60
C SER A 274 -108.05 -46.40 36.48
N ILE A 275 -107.68 -47.55 37.04
CA ILE A 275 -106.29 -48.07 36.98
C ILE A 275 -105.92 -48.46 35.54
N ILE A 276 -106.83 -49.08 34.79
CA ILE A 276 -106.61 -49.42 33.37
C ILE A 276 -106.44 -48.14 32.55
N ALA A 277 -107.22 -47.09 32.83
CA ALA A 277 -107.08 -45.80 32.15
C ALA A 277 -105.74 -45.12 32.47
N GLU A 278 -105.31 -45.13 33.73
CA GLU A 278 -104.02 -44.57 34.17
C GLU A 278 -102.84 -45.34 33.57
N VAL A 279 -102.88 -46.68 33.58
CA VAL A 279 -101.85 -47.51 32.96
C VAL A 279 -101.79 -47.27 31.45
N LYS A 280 -102.94 -47.16 30.76
CA LYS A 280 -102.96 -46.81 29.33
C LYS A 280 -102.36 -45.43 29.06
N ALA A 281 -102.69 -44.43 29.88
CA ALA A 281 -102.12 -43.08 29.77
C ALA A 281 -100.60 -43.07 30.00
N GLN A 282 -100.10 -43.83 30.98
CA GLN A 282 -98.66 -44.00 31.21
C GLN A 282 -97.95 -44.68 30.04
N TYR A 283 -98.54 -45.74 29.47
CA TYR A 283 -97.98 -46.38 28.27
C TYR A 283 -97.97 -45.46 27.05
N GLU A 284 -99.02 -44.67 26.88
CA GLU A 284 -99.10 -43.68 25.80
C GLU A 284 -98.07 -42.55 26.00
N GLU A 285 -97.86 -42.10 27.24
CA GLU A 285 -96.82 -41.13 27.59
C GLU A 285 -95.41 -41.69 27.37
N ILE A 286 -95.14 -42.93 27.79
CA ILE A 286 -93.85 -43.60 27.60
C ILE A 286 -93.57 -43.82 26.11
N ALA A 287 -94.57 -44.24 25.33
CA ALA A 287 -94.45 -44.40 23.89
C ALA A 287 -94.18 -43.06 23.19
N ASN A 288 -94.87 -41.99 23.59
CA ASN A 288 -94.65 -40.65 23.07
C ASN A 288 -93.28 -40.08 23.48
N ARG A 289 -92.84 -40.30 24.72
CA ARG A 289 -91.51 -39.91 25.22
C ARG A 289 -90.41 -40.65 24.45
N SER A 290 -90.53 -41.96 24.28
CA SER A 290 -89.57 -42.77 23.51
C SER A 290 -89.49 -42.32 22.05
N ARG A 291 -90.64 -41.99 21.44
CA ARG A 291 -90.67 -41.44 20.08
C ARG A 291 -89.98 -40.08 19.99
N ALA A 292 -90.27 -39.17 20.91
CA ALA A 292 -89.66 -37.83 20.93
C ALA A 292 -88.15 -37.89 21.21
N GLU A 293 -87.71 -38.79 22.08
CA GLU A 293 -86.28 -39.03 22.36
C GLU A 293 -85.56 -39.60 21.15
N ALA A 294 -86.18 -40.56 20.44
CA ALA A 294 -85.62 -41.09 19.19
C ALA A 294 -85.53 -40.02 18.11
N GLU A 295 -86.58 -39.22 17.91
CA GLU A 295 -86.61 -38.12 16.94
C GLU A 295 -85.54 -37.06 17.27
N SER A 296 -85.42 -36.64 18.54
CA SER A 296 -84.38 -35.73 19.01
C SER A 296 -82.97 -36.29 18.83
N TRP A 297 -82.77 -37.59 19.13
CA TRP A 297 -81.49 -38.27 18.94
C TRP A 297 -81.08 -38.33 17.46
N TYR A 298 -82.01 -38.68 16.57
CA TYR A 298 -81.76 -38.67 15.12
C TYR A 298 -81.50 -37.27 14.59
N GLN A 299 -82.23 -36.27 15.06
CA GLN A 299 -82.01 -34.88 14.69
C GLN A 299 -80.62 -34.40 15.12
N SER A 300 -80.21 -34.67 16.37
CA SER A 300 -78.87 -34.33 16.86
C SER A 300 -77.76 -35.04 16.08
N LYS A 301 -77.95 -36.32 15.73
CA LYS A 301 -77.01 -37.05 14.87
C LYS A 301 -76.93 -36.48 13.46
N TYR A 302 -78.05 -36.09 12.87
CA TYR A 302 -78.09 -35.48 11.56
C TYR A 302 -77.40 -34.12 11.55
N GLU A 303 -77.66 -33.26 12.54
CA GLU A 303 -76.99 -31.98 12.70
C GLU A 303 -75.48 -32.16 12.92
N ALA A 304 -75.06 -33.11 13.75
CA ALA A 304 -73.65 -33.42 13.96
C ALA A 304 -72.95 -33.88 12.67
N LEU A 305 -73.60 -34.74 11.88
CA LEU A 305 -73.10 -35.16 10.57
C LEU A 305 -73.04 -33.98 9.58
N GLN A 306 -74.05 -33.12 9.56
CA GLN A 306 -74.10 -31.94 8.70
C GLN A 306 -72.97 -30.94 9.03
N VAL A 307 -72.76 -30.65 10.32
CA VAL A 307 -71.66 -29.78 10.78
C VAL A 307 -70.31 -30.41 10.45
N THR A 308 -70.17 -31.72 10.61
CA THR A 308 -68.92 -32.43 10.29
C THR A 308 -68.64 -32.41 8.80
N ALA A 309 -69.65 -32.68 7.95
CA ALA A 309 -69.52 -32.57 6.50
C ALA A 309 -69.20 -31.13 6.05
N GLY A 310 -69.79 -30.12 6.69
CA GLY A 310 -69.46 -28.71 6.48
C GLY A 310 -68.00 -28.39 6.80
N LYS A 311 -67.52 -28.82 7.98
CA LYS A 311 -66.10 -28.67 8.37
C LYS A 311 -65.14 -29.33 7.38
N HIS A 312 -65.42 -30.56 6.95
CA HIS A 312 -64.59 -31.24 5.95
C HIS A 312 -64.59 -30.48 4.60
N GLY A 313 -65.72 -29.90 4.21
CA GLY A 313 -65.82 -29.04 3.03
C GLY A 313 -64.99 -27.75 3.14
N ASP A 314 -65.04 -27.10 4.30
CA ASP A 314 -64.27 -25.89 4.60
C ASP A 314 -62.76 -26.19 4.67
N ASP A 315 -62.37 -27.30 5.30
CA ASP A 315 -60.97 -27.75 5.36
C ASP A 315 -60.43 -28.08 3.96
N LEU A 316 -61.22 -28.75 3.11
CA LEU A 316 -60.85 -29.01 1.72
C LEU A 316 -60.71 -27.70 0.91
N ARG A 317 -61.55 -26.71 1.18
CA ARG A 317 -61.46 -25.40 0.55
C ARG A 317 -60.23 -24.62 1.03
N ASN A 318 -59.91 -24.68 2.32
CA ASN A 318 -58.74 -24.02 2.91
C ASN A 318 -57.45 -24.63 2.37
N THR A 319 -57.31 -25.95 2.39
CA THR A 319 -56.16 -26.66 1.82
C THR A 319 -56.00 -26.37 0.33
N LYS A 320 -57.10 -26.30 -0.44
CA LYS A 320 -57.05 -25.87 -1.85
C LYS A 320 -56.51 -24.44 -2.00
N ASN A 321 -56.94 -23.51 -1.16
CA ASN A 321 -56.45 -22.13 -1.19
C ASN A 321 -54.95 -22.07 -0.84
N GLU A 322 -54.51 -22.80 0.18
CA GLU A 322 -53.10 -22.91 0.56
C GLU A 322 -52.25 -23.47 -0.58
N ILE A 323 -52.72 -24.52 -1.26
CA ILE A 323 -52.05 -25.06 -2.45
C ILE A 323 -51.92 -24.00 -3.53
N THR A 324 -52.97 -23.20 -3.79
CA THR A 324 -52.88 -22.13 -4.79
C THR A 324 -51.91 -21.02 -4.39
N GLU A 325 -51.83 -20.69 -3.11
CA GLU A 325 -50.92 -19.66 -2.61
C GLU A 325 -49.46 -20.13 -2.64
N ILE A 326 -49.20 -21.37 -2.20
CA ILE A 326 -47.89 -22.00 -2.33
C ILE A 326 -47.46 -22.05 -3.79
N ASN A 327 -48.35 -22.40 -4.72
CA ASN A 327 -48.05 -22.38 -6.15
C ASN A 327 -47.68 -20.97 -6.67
N ARG A 328 -48.35 -19.91 -6.20
CA ARG A 328 -47.98 -18.53 -6.55
C ARG A 328 -46.61 -18.15 -6.02
N VAL A 329 -46.28 -18.56 -4.80
CA VAL A 329 -44.96 -18.33 -4.19
C VAL A 329 -43.88 -19.07 -4.98
N ILE A 330 -44.13 -20.34 -5.36
CA ILE A 330 -43.22 -21.13 -6.20
C ILE A 330 -42.94 -20.40 -7.53
N GLN A 331 -43.97 -19.94 -8.23
CA GLN A 331 -43.81 -19.22 -9.49
C GLN A 331 -43.01 -17.92 -9.33
N ARG A 332 -43.25 -17.17 -8.24
CA ARG A 332 -42.50 -15.95 -7.94
C ARG A 332 -41.02 -16.24 -7.71
N ILE A 333 -40.71 -17.22 -6.86
CA ILE A 333 -39.33 -17.62 -6.55
C ILE A 333 -38.64 -18.17 -7.81
N GLN A 334 -39.34 -18.93 -8.66
CA GLN A 334 -38.81 -19.37 -9.95
C GLN A 334 -38.44 -18.18 -10.85
N GLY A 335 -39.30 -17.16 -10.93
CA GLY A 335 -38.99 -15.93 -11.65
C GLY A 335 -37.80 -15.15 -11.06
N GLU A 336 -37.68 -15.09 -9.74
CA GLU A 336 -36.51 -14.50 -9.07
C GLU A 336 -35.22 -15.28 -9.37
N ILE A 337 -35.27 -16.61 -9.39
CA ILE A 337 -34.14 -17.48 -9.76
C ILE A 337 -33.74 -17.24 -11.23
N GLU A 338 -34.70 -17.15 -12.14
CA GLU A 338 -34.43 -16.88 -13.56
C GLU A 338 -33.81 -15.50 -13.77
N ASN A 339 -34.33 -14.48 -13.08
CA ASN A 339 -33.76 -13.13 -13.10
C ASN A 339 -32.33 -13.09 -12.54
N ALA A 340 -32.08 -13.77 -11.41
CA ALA A 340 -30.75 -13.87 -10.83
C ALA A 340 -29.77 -14.61 -11.76
N LYS A 341 -30.22 -15.69 -12.42
CA LYS A 341 -29.41 -16.40 -13.43
C LYS A 341 -29.09 -15.50 -14.63
N ALA A 342 -30.06 -14.73 -15.12
CA ALA A 342 -29.84 -13.79 -16.22
C ALA A 342 -28.85 -12.67 -15.82
N GLN A 343 -28.95 -12.14 -14.60
CA GLN A 343 -28.00 -11.16 -14.07
C GLN A 343 -26.59 -11.74 -13.95
N ARG A 344 -26.46 -12.96 -13.42
CA ARG A 344 -25.18 -13.67 -13.33
C ARG A 344 -24.56 -13.85 -14.72
N ALA A 345 -25.32 -14.34 -15.70
CA ALA A 345 -24.83 -14.51 -17.07
C ALA A 345 -24.38 -13.18 -17.69
N LYS A 346 -25.10 -12.09 -17.44
CA LYS A 346 -24.72 -10.74 -17.89
C LYS A 346 -23.41 -10.26 -17.25
N LEU A 347 -23.23 -10.50 -15.95
CA LEU A 347 -22.01 -10.14 -15.24
C LEU A 347 -20.83 -11.01 -15.70
N GLU A 348 -21.01 -12.31 -15.88
CA GLU A 348 -19.98 -13.21 -16.43
C GLU A 348 -19.54 -12.76 -17.83
N ALA A 349 -20.48 -12.37 -18.70
CA ALA A 349 -20.14 -11.82 -20.02
C ALA A 349 -19.37 -10.50 -19.92
N ALA A 350 -19.76 -9.59 -19.01
CA ALA A 350 -19.07 -8.32 -18.80
C ALA A 350 -17.65 -8.52 -18.23
N VAL A 351 -17.45 -9.50 -17.36
CA VAL A 351 -16.13 -9.88 -16.84
C VAL A 351 -15.26 -10.43 -17.96
N ALA A 352 -15.77 -11.37 -18.75
CA ALA A 352 -15.02 -11.94 -19.88
C ALA A 352 -14.60 -10.85 -20.90
N GLU A 353 -15.49 -9.89 -21.22
CA GLU A 353 -15.17 -8.78 -22.11
C GLU A 353 -14.12 -7.82 -21.50
N ALA A 354 -14.18 -7.60 -20.18
CA ALA A 354 -13.18 -6.79 -19.48
C ALA A 354 -11.81 -7.48 -19.43
N GLU A 355 -11.78 -8.79 -19.21
CA GLU A 355 -10.57 -9.62 -19.25
C GLU A 355 -9.95 -9.61 -20.64
N GLU A 356 -10.73 -9.82 -21.71
CA GLU A 356 -10.25 -9.78 -23.10
C GLU A 356 -9.68 -8.39 -23.45
N ARG A 357 -10.41 -7.31 -23.12
CA ARG A 357 -9.92 -5.94 -23.34
C ARG A 357 -8.64 -5.67 -22.54
N GLY A 358 -8.55 -6.17 -21.31
CA GLY A 358 -7.36 -6.08 -20.47
C GLY A 358 -6.17 -6.83 -21.07
N GLU A 359 -6.38 -8.04 -21.56
CA GLU A 359 -5.34 -8.86 -22.19
C GLU A 359 -4.81 -8.22 -23.48
N LEU A 360 -5.70 -7.66 -24.31
CA LEU A 360 -5.31 -6.91 -25.51
C LEU A 360 -4.46 -5.68 -25.14
N ALA A 361 -4.88 -4.90 -24.14
CA ALA A 361 -4.10 -3.74 -23.69
C ALA A 361 -2.71 -4.13 -23.15
N LEU A 362 -2.61 -5.27 -22.45
CA LEU A 362 -1.33 -5.81 -22.00
C LEU A 362 -0.45 -6.29 -23.16
N LYS A 363 -1.02 -6.94 -24.17
CA LYS A 363 -0.30 -7.35 -25.40
C LYS A 363 0.26 -6.13 -26.12
N ASP A 364 -0.55 -5.07 -26.30
CA ASP A 364 -0.12 -3.82 -26.92
C ASP A 364 0.99 -3.12 -26.13
N ALA A 365 0.87 -3.08 -24.80
CA ALA A 365 1.89 -2.48 -23.94
C ALA A 365 3.22 -3.27 -24.00
N ARG A 366 3.16 -4.60 -24.03
CA ARG A 366 4.33 -5.46 -24.20
C ARG A 366 4.99 -5.26 -25.55
N ALA A 367 4.22 -5.21 -26.64
CA ALA A 367 4.74 -4.95 -27.98
C ALA A 367 5.46 -3.59 -28.06
N LYS A 368 4.88 -2.53 -27.46
CA LYS A 368 5.54 -1.21 -27.38
C LYS A 368 6.82 -1.24 -26.55
N LEU A 369 6.84 -2.01 -25.47
CA LEU A 369 8.04 -2.18 -24.66
C LEU A 369 9.15 -2.86 -25.47
N GLU A 370 8.83 -3.96 -26.17
CA GLU A 370 9.78 -4.66 -27.04
C GLU A 370 10.32 -3.74 -28.16
N GLU A 371 9.46 -2.92 -28.77
CA GLU A 371 9.87 -1.94 -29.78
C GLU A 371 10.83 -0.90 -29.20
N LEU A 372 10.53 -0.35 -28.03
CA LEU A 372 11.39 0.63 -27.35
C LEU A 372 12.71 0.02 -26.90
N GLU A 373 12.71 -1.22 -26.41
CA GLU A 373 13.94 -1.95 -26.08
C GLU A 373 14.80 -2.18 -27.31
N ALA A 374 14.21 -2.61 -28.43
CA ALA A 374 14.91 -2.78 -29.70
C ALA A 374 15.51 -1.45 -30.20
N ALA A 375 14.74 -0.35 -30.15
CA ALA A 375 15.22 0.98 -30.50
C ALA A 375 16.39 1.43 -29.61
N LEU A 376 16.30 1.16 -28.31
CA LEU A 376 17.37 1.47 -27.35
C LEU A 376 18.64 0.65 -27.61
N GLN A 377 18.52 -0.63 -27.93
CA GLN A 377 19.67 -1.47 -28.32
C GLN A 377 20.31 -0.97 -29.61
N LYS A 378 19.50 -0.60 -30.61
CA LYS A 378 19.99 0.00 -31.86
C LYS A 378 20.75 1.30 -31.60
N ALA A 379 20.18 2.21 -30.80
CA ALA A 379 20.83 3.47 -30.44
C ALA A 379 22.16 3.25 -29.69
N LYS A 380 22.23 2.26 -28.79
CA LYS A 380 23.48 1.87 -28.12
C LYS A 380 24.53 1.36 -29.12
N ALA A 381 24.12 0.52 -30.07
CA ALA A 381 25.01 0.00 -31.12
C ALA A 381 25.52 1.12 -32.03
N ASP A 382 24.65 2.06 -32.41
CA ASP A 382 25.00 3.23 -33.23
C ASP A 382 25.98 4.16 -32.48
N MET A 383 25.75 4.41 -31.18
CA MET A 383 26.68 5.18 -30.36
C MET A 383 28.06 4.49 -30.25
N ALA A 384 28.08 3.17 -30.05
CA ALA A 384 29.32 2.40 -30.02
C ALA A 384 30.05 2.44 -31.38
N ARG A 385 29.31 2.45 -32.50
CA ARG A 385 29.88 2.63 -33.84
C ARG A 385 30.48 4.03 -34.01
N GLN A 386 29.75 5.08 -33.65
CA GLN A 386 30.24 6.46 -33.72
C GLN A 386 31.52 6.64 -32.90
N LEU A 387 31.58 6.09 -31.67
CA LEU A 387 32.79 6.15 -30.84
C LEU A 387 34.01 5.49 -31.51
N ARG A 388 33.81 4.36 -32.22
CA ARG A 388 34.89 3.73 -33.00
C ARG A 388 35.34 4.61 -34.17
N GLU A 389 34.40 5.14 -34.95
CA GLU A 389 34.70 6.05 -36.07
C GLU A 389 35.42 7.31 -35.61
N TYR A 390 35.02 7.89 -34.47
CA TYR A 390 35.72 9.03 -33.85
C TYR A 390 37.14 8.68 -33.43
N GLN A 391 37.36 7.48 -32.86
CA GLN A 391 38.70 7.03 -32.49
C GLN A 391 39.59 6.81 -33.72
N GLU A 392 39.05 6.22 -34.79
CA GLU A 392 39.76 6.05 -36.06
C GLU A 392 40.13 7.41 -36.67
N LEU A 393 39.20 8.35 -36.71
CA LEU A 393 39.44 9.71 -37.20
C LEU A 393 40.51 10.44 -36.36
N MET A 394 40.47 10.27 -35.04
CA MET A 394 41.50 10.80 -34.14
C MET A 394 42.88 10.21 -34.47
N ASN A 395 42.96 8.90 -34.70
CA ASN A 395 44.21 8.25 -35.08
C ASN A 395 44.76 8.79 -36.41
N VAL A 396 43.90 8.99 -37.42
CA VAL A 396 44.28 9.61 -38.69
C VAL A 396 44.77 11.05 -38.47
N LYS A 397 44.07 11.84 -37.65
CA LYS A 397 44.48 13.20 -37.31
C LYS A 397 45.86 13.24 -36.65
N LEU A 398 46.12 12.34 -35.70
CA LEU A 398 47.44 12.23 -35.06
C LEU A 398 48.53 11.84 -36.07
N ALA A 399 48.25 10.93 -37.00
CA ALA A 399 49.18 10.58 -38.06
C ALA A 399 49.49 11.80 -38.97
N LEU A 400 48.46 12.55 -39.36
CA LEU A 400 48.64 13.79 -40.15
C LEU A 400 49.41 14.88 -39.38
N ASP A 401 49.18 15.05 -38.08
CA ASP A 401 49.97 15.99 -37.27
C ASP A 401 51.46 15.59 -37.25
N ILE A 402 51.77 14.29 -37.17
CA ILE A 402 53.14 13.78 -37.25
C ILE A 402 53.71 14.09 -38.62
N GLU A 403 52.99 13.82 -39.71
CA GLU A 403 53.43 14.17 -41.07
C GLU A 403 53.72 15.66 -41.20
N ILE A 404 52.81 16.54 -40.76
CA ILE A 404 53.00 18.00 -40.78
C ILE A 404 54.23 18.40 -39.96
N ALA A 405 54.43 17.82 -38.78
CA ALA A 405 55.61 18.08 -37.96
C ALA A 405 56.91 17.64 -38.66
N THR A 406 56.88 16.50 -39.35
CA THR A 406 58.03 16.03 -40.14
C THR A 406 58.29 16.95 -41.35
N TYR A 407 57.26 17.36 -42.09
CA TYR A 407 57.39 18.31 -43.20
C TYR A 407 57.95 19.66 -42.73
N ARG A 408 57.48 20.19 -41.60
CA ARG A 408 58.03 21.42 -41.00
C ARG A 408 59.51 21.27 -40.66
N LYS A 409 59.91 20.14 -40.05
CA LYS A 409 61.31 19.88 -39.71
C LYS A 409 62.23 19.76 -40.95
N LEU A 410 61.74 19.15 -42.03
CA LEU A 410 62.45 19.13 -43.32
C LEU A 410 62.59 20.53 -43.90
N LEU A 411 61.52 21.35 -43.83
CA LEU A 411 61.54 22.73 -44.32
C LEU A 411 62.52 23.60 -43.52
N GLU A 412 62.50 23.52 -42.19
CA GLU A 412 63.48 24.19 -41.31
C GLU A 412 64.93 23.76 -41.62
N GLY A 413 65.14 22.49 -42.01
CA GLY A 413 66.44 21.98 -42.44
C GLY A 413 66.92 22.56 -43.79
N GLU A 414 66.01 22.72 -44.76
CA GLU A 414 66.31 23.38 -46.03
C GLU A 414 66.51 24.90 -45.86
N GLU A 415 65.71 25.57 -45.02
CA GLU A 415 65.92 26.98 -44.66
C GLU A 415 67.28 27.19 -43.96
N SER A 416 67.71 26.24 -43.12
CA SER A 416 69.03 26.27 -42.49
C SER A 416 70.17 26.09 -43.51
N ARG A 417 69.96 25.31 -44.59
CA ARG A 417 70.91 25.20 -45.71
C ARG A 417 70.98 26.49 -46.53
N LEU A 418 69.83 27.08 -46.84
CA LEU A 418 69.76 28.35 -47.58
C LEU A 418 70.31 29.54 -46.78
N ALA A 419 70.12 29.56 -45.46
CA ALA A 419 70.73 30.56 -44.58
C ALA A 419 72.23 30.33 -44.34
N GLY A 420 72.72 29.10 -44.48
CA GLY A 420 74.14 28.74 -44.42
C GLY A 420 74.93 29.11 -45.68
N ASP A 421 74.27 29.18 -46.84
CA ASP A 421 74.86 29.62 -48.13
C ASP A 421 74.96 31.16 -48.26
N GLY A 422 74.62 31.91 -47.21
CA GLY A 422 74.74 33.36 -47.13
C GLY A 422 76.01 33.88 -46.44
N VAL A 423 76.97 33.01 -46.09
CA VAL A 423 78.29 33.40 -45.57
C VAL A 423 79.36 32.87 -46.51
N GLY A 424 79.47 33.55 -47.66
CA GLY A 424 80.37 33.16 -48.75
C GLY A 424 80.58 34.25 -49.78
N ASN A 425 80.77 35.51 -49.35
CA ASN A 425 81.70 36.49 -49.94
C ASN A 425 81.77 37.74 -49.07
#